data_AF-A0A060BS38-F1
#
_entry.id   AF-A0A060BS38-F1
#
_cell.length_a   1.000
_cell.length_b   1.000
_cell.length_c   1.000
_cell.angle_alpha   90.00
_cell.angle_beta   90.00
_cell.angle_gamma   90.00
#
_symmetry.space_group_name_H-M   'P 1'
#
loop_
_entity.id
_entity.type
_entity.pdbx_description
1 polymer ?
#
loop_
_entity_poly.entity_id
_entity_poly.type
_entity_poly.pdbx_seq_one_letter_code
_entity_poly.pdbx_strand_id
1 'polypeptide(L)'
;ASNVNAFAARYEHNGRAETAFIQGKDYQVGQGGDEVDLVIGDAYAKQIPGIDWERVWPLLAFNASRRTDDYLALGYVASDGDHGDYDNRMASGSSTLAFAYEDWCSAQVAAGLGETDTAEELLQRSENWQNVWDASLAGDGFSGFVRAKNSCGAFSTS
;
A
#
# COMPACT_ATOMS: atom_id res chain seq x y z
N ALA A 1 15.29 13.88 -2.98
CA ALA A 1 14.93 14.52 -4.26
C ALA A 1 15.11 13.55 -5.44
N SER A 2 16.32 13.33 -5.94
CA SER A 2 16.54 12.58 -7.20
C SER A 2 15.95 11.17 -7.22
N ASN A 3 16.02 10.42 -6.12
CA ASN A 3 15.41 9.08 -6.05
C ASN A 3 13.88 9.12 -6.21
N VAL A 4 13.21 10.07 -5.56
CA VAL A 4 11.74 10.24 -5.66
C VAL A 4 11.35 10.68 -7.07
N ASN A 5 12.06 11.67 -7.63
CA ASN A 5 11.81 12.10 -9.01
C ASN A 5 12.09 10.98 -10.03
N ALA A 6 12.99 10.03 -9.73
CA ALA A 6 13.23 8.87 -10.58
C ALA A 6 12.06 7.88 -10.56
N PHE A 7 11.28 7.78 -9.46
CA PHE A 7 10.03 7.00 -9.45
C PHE A 7 8.99 7.60 -10.39
N ALA A 8 8.82 8.93 -10.37
CA ALA A 8 7.95 9.62 -11.32
C ALA A 8 8.38 9.39 -12.77
N ALA A 9 9.68 9.52 -13.06
CA ALA A 9 10.21 9.25 -14.40
C ALA A 9 10.02 7.79 -14.85
N ARG A 10 10.15 6.83 -13.93
CA ARG A 10 9.85 5.41 -14.21
C ARG A 10 8.37 5.22 -14.51
N TYR A 11 7.49 5.82 -13.71
CA TYR A 11 6.05 5.75 -13.95
C TYR A 11 5.66 6.33 -15.31
N GLU A 12 6.20 7.50 -15.68
CA GLU A 12 5.98 8.11 -17.00
C GLU A 12 6.46 7.23 -18.16
N HIS A 13 7.57 6.50 -17.99
CA HIS A 13 8.15 5.68 -19.05
C HIS A 13 7.52 4.29 -19.15
N ASN A 14 7.29 3.64 -18.01
CA ASN A 14 6.92 2.22 -17.91
C ASN A 14 5.45 2.01 -17.53
N GLY A 15 4.74 3.06 -17.11
CA GLY A 15 3.41 2.96 -16.51
C GLY A 15 3.38 2.38 -15.10
N ARG A 16 4.54 2.19 -14.46
CA ARG A 16 4.69 1.66 -13.10
C ARG A 16 6.05 2.06 -12.50
N ALA A 17 6.12 2.04 -11.17
CA ALA A 17 7.38 2.13 -10.44
C ALA A 17 7.28 1.22 -9.20
N GLU A 18 7.71 -0.03 -9.36
CA GLU A 18 7.57 -1.05 -8.32
C GLU A 18 8.74 -1.01 -7.34
N THR A 19 8.58 -1.63 -6.17
CA THR A 19 9.62 -1.78 -5.15
C THR A 19 10.87 -2.46 -5.68
N ALA A 20 10.73 -3.49 -6.50
CA ALA A 20 11.86 -4.18 -7.11
C ALA A 20 12.13 -3.65 -8.53
N PHE A 21 13.26 -2.99 -8.71
CA PHE A 21 13.76 -2.56 -10.01
C PHE A 21 15.08 -3.26 -10.34
N ILE A 22 15.04 -4.21 -11.27
CA ILE A 22 16.16 -5.09 -11.58
C ILE A 22 16.42 -5.04 -13.09
N GLN A 23 17.67 -4.76 -13.48
CA GLN A 23 18.08 -4.72 -14.89
C GLN A 23 17.19 -3.82 -15.78
N GLY A 24 16.74 -2.68 -15.24
CA GLY A 24 15.89 -1.73 -15.97
C GLY A 24 14.42 -2.11 -16.06
N LYS A 25 13.97 -3.13 -15.32
CA LYS A 25 12.58 -3.60 -15.30
C LYS A 25 11.98 -3.52 -13.90
N ASP A 26 10.72 -3.13 -13.90
CA ASP A 26 9.83 -3.13 -12.76
C ASP A 26 9.30 -4.55 -12.49
N TYR A 27 9.40 -5.00 -11.24
CA TYR A 27 8.90 -6.30 -10.78
C TYR A 27 7.91 -6.10 -9.64
N GLN A 28 6.67 -6.50 -9.87
CA GLN A 28 5.63 -6.52 -8.86
C GLN A 28 5.82 -7.76 -7.98
N VAL A 29 6.49 -7.56 -6.85
CA VAL A 29 6.84 -8.62 -5.89
C VAL A 29 6.74 -8.07 -4.47
N GLY A 30 6.44 -8.93 -3.50
CA GLY A 30 6.36 -8.53 -2.10
C GLY A 30 4.96 -8.69 -1.53
N GLN A 31 4.69 -8.01 -0.42
CA GLN A 31 3.41 -8.07 0.28
C GLN A 31 2.47 -6.92 -0.11
N GLY A 32 2.97 -5.90 -0.81
CA GLY A 32 2.17 -4.87 -1.47
C GLY A 32 2.74 -4.49 -2.85
N GLY A 33 4.06 -4.59 -3.09
CA GLY A 33 4.67 -4.24 -4.38
C GLY A 33 4.80 -2.74 -4.65
N ASP A 34 4.04 -1.93 -3.90
CA ASP A 34 3.93 -0.47 -3.96
C ASP A 34 4.71 0.25 -2.86
N GLU A 35 5.66 -0.42 -2.21
CA GLU A 35 6.40 0.13 -1.06
C GLU A 35 7.26 1.37 -1.42
N VAL A 36 7.35 1.75 -2.70
CA VAL A 36 7.85 3.08 -3.13
C VAL A 36 7.03 4.22 -2.55
N ASP A 37 5.73 4.03 -2.29
CA ASP A 37 4.82 5.01 -1.69
C ASP A 37 5.32 5.44 -0.31
N LEU A 38 5.94 4.52 0.44
CA LEU A 38 6.51 4.78 1.76
C LEU A 38 7.70 5.74 1.67
N VAL A 39 8.56 5.56 0.67
CA VAL A 39 9.73 6.44 0.43
C VAL A 39 9.26 7.83 -0.01
N ILE A 40 8.23 7.89 -0.84
CA ILE A 40 7.62 9.15 -1.30
C ILE A 40 6.96 9.88 -0.12
N GLY A 41 6.15 9.18 0.67
CA GLY A 41 5.47 9.71 1.84
C GLY A 41 6.44 10.22 2.91
N ASP A 42 7.53 9.48 3.19
CA ASP A 42 8.57 9.93 4.13
C ASP A 42 9.30 11.19 3.62
N ALA A 43 9.58 11.25 2.31
CA ALA A 43 10.18 12.44 1.71
C ALA A 43 9.24 13.65 1.78
N TYR A 44 7.92 13.43 1.67
CA TYR A 44 6.90 14.46 1.84
C TYR A 44 6.84 14.92 3.30
N ALA A 45 6.77 13.99 4.26
CA ALA A 45 6.75 14.32 5.69
C ALA A 45 7.97 15.14 6.13
N LYS A 46 9.14 14.88 5.53
CA LYS A 46 10.39 15.60 5.78
C LYS A 46 10.56 16.87 4.94
N GLN A 47 9.61 17.18 4.05
CA GLN A 47 9.64 18.33 3.15
C GLN A 47 10.96 18.42 2.37
N ILE A 48 11.40 17.29 1.81
CA ILE A 48 12.66 17.22 1.08
C ILE A 48 12.59 18.11 -0.17
N PRO A 49 13.48 19.10 -0.32
CA PRO A 49 13.39 20.07 -1.42
C PRO A 49 13.71 19.46 -2.78
N GLY A 50 13.20 20.08 -3.85
CA GLY A 50 13.49 19.69 -5.23
C GLY A 50 12.77 18.44 -5.71
N ILE A 51 11.72 18.01 -5.01
CA ILE A 51 10.80 16.98 -5.49
C ILE A 51 9.71 17.64 -6.33
N ASP A 52 9.44 17.07 -7.49
CA ASP A 52 8.36 17.50 -8.38
C ASP A 52 7.09 16.74 -8.00
N TRP A 53 6.32 17.30 -7.06
CA TRP A 53 5.15 16.63 -6.51
C TRP A 53 4.01 16.44 -7.52
N GLU A 54 3.87 17.35 -8.49
CA GLU A 54 2.88 17.20 -9.57
C GLU A 54 3.18 15.99 -10.45
N ARG A 55 4.47 15.69 -10.69
CA ARG A 55 4.89 14.48 -11.42
C ARG A 55 4.86 13.21 -10.59
N VAL A 56 5.03 13.32 -9.27
CA VAL A 56 5.04 12.18 -8.35
C VAL A 56 3.62 11.70 -8.02
N TRP A 57 2.68 12.62 -7.84
CA TRP A 57 1.30 12.30 -7.44
C TRP A 57 0.60 11.25 -8.32
N PRO A 58 0.71 11.29 -9.66
CA PRO A 58 0.08 10.28 -10.53
C PRO A 58 0.49 8.84 -10.22
N LEU A 59 1.71 8.60 -9.72
CA LEU A 59 2.16 7.26 -9.31
C LEU A 59 1.43 6.79 -8.05
N LEU A 60 1.34 7.65 -7.01
CA LEU A 60 0.64 7.33 -5.77
C LEU A 60 -0.85 7.06 -6.02
N ALA A 61 -1.48 7.90 -6.83
CA ALA A 61 -2.89 7.73 -7.22
C ALA A 61 -3.10 6.42 -7.99
N PHE A 62 -2.18 6.08 -8.90
CA PHE A 62 -2.21 4.82 -9.64
C PHE A 62 -2.09 3.60 -8.73
N ASN A 63 -1.08 3.56 -7.86
CA ASN A 63 -0.87 2.50 -6.89
C ASN A 63 -2.11 2.32 -5.99
N ALA A 64 -2.66 3.43 -5.49
CA ALA A 64 -3.85 3.38 -4.66
C ALA A 64 -5.09 2.83 -5.39
N SER A 65 -5.23 3.12 -6.69
CA SER A 65 -6.36 2.67 -7.51
C SER A 65 -6.28 1.20 -7.95
N ARG A 66 -5.07 0.62 -7.99
CA ARG A 66 -4.81 -0.73 -8.50
C ARG A 66 -4.61 -1.78 -7.41
N ARG A 67 -4.91 -1.44 -6.16
CA ARG A 67 -4.94 -2.43 -5.08
C ARG A 67 -5.94 -3.55 -5.39
N THR A 68 -5.77 -4.69 -4.75
CA THR A 68 -6.58 -5.88 -5.02
C THR A 68 -8.08 -5.61 -4.79
N ASP A 69 -8.93 -6.23 -5.60
CA ASP A 69 -10.38 -6.04 -5.55
C ASP A 69 -10.97 -6.34 -4.17
N ASP A 70 -10.43 -7.35 -3.49
CA ASP A 70 -10.83 -7.73 -2.13
C ASP A 70 -10.46 -6.65 -1.09
N TYR A 71 -9.29 -6.03 -1.19
CA TYR A 71 -8.91 -4.93 -0.30
C TYR A 71 -9.83 -3.73 -0.50
N LEU A 72 -10.13 -3.38 -1.76
CA LEU A 72 -11.04 -2.27 -2.09
C LEU A 72 -12.49 -2.56 -1.66
N ALA A 73 -12.97 -3.80 -1.77
CA ALA A 73 -14.35 -4.17 -1.49
C ALA A 73 -14.60 -4.57 -0.02
N LEU A 74 -13.65 -5.25 0.61
CA LEU A 74 -13.79 -5.86 1.95
C LEU A 74 -13.00 -5.10 3.03
N GLY A 75 -12.06 -4.24 2.64
CA GLY A 75 -11.16 -3.55 3.56
C GLY A 75 -10.03 -4.42 4.11
N TYR A 76 -9.73 -5.56 3.48
CA TYR A 76 -8.58 -6.40 3.79
C TYR A 76 -8.25 -7.31 2.59
N VAL A 77 -7.00 -7.71 2.48
CA VAL A 77 -6.56 -8.73 1.51
C VAL A 77 -6.98 -10.10 2.04
N ALA A 78 -7.78 -10.83 1.28
CA ALA A 78 -8.28 -12.15 1.62
C ALA A 78 -7.24 -13.23 1.29
N SER A 79 -6.98 -14.17 2.20
CA SER A 79 -5.99 -15.23 2.00
C SER A 79 -6.28 -16.19 0.84
N ASP A 80 -7.53 -16.22 0.40
CA ASP A 80 -8.06 -17.02 -0.72
C ASP A 80 -8.57 -16.14 -1.87
N GLY A 81 -8.25 -14.84 -1.83
CA GLY A 81 -8.62 -13.86 -2.84
C GLY A 81 -7.80 -13.97 -4.12
N ASP A 82 -8.27 -13.29 -5.17
CA ASP A 82 -7.46 -13.06 -6.37
C ASP A 82 -6.51 -11.89 -6.10
N HIS A 83 -5.21 -12.15 -6.20
CA HIS A 83 -4.16 -11.15 -6.00
C HIS A 83 -3.71 -10.51 -7.32
N GLY A 84 -4.35 -10.82 -8.45
CA GLY A 84 -4.02 -10.21 -9.75
C GLY A 84 -2.54 -10.34 -10.11
N ASP A 85 -1.91 -9.20 -10.43
CA ASP A 85 -0.48 -9.14 -10.79
C ASP A 85 0.46 -9.16 -9.56
N TYR A 86 -0.08 -9.15 -8.33
CA TYR A 86 0.73 -9.22 -7.13
C TYR A 86 1.20 -10.65 -6.79
N ASP A 87 2.28 -10.74 -6.01
CA ASP A 87 2.90 -12.02 -5.63
C ASP A 87 2.00 -12.80 -4.65
N ASN A 88 2.00 -14.14 -4.74
CA ASN A 88 1.16 -15.00 -3.90
C ASN A 88 1.46 -14.93 -2.40
N ARG A 89 2.58 -14.31 -1.99
CA ARG A 89 2.86 -13.98 -0.59
C ARG A 89 1.88 -12.96 -0.01
N MET A 90 1.02 -12.37 -0.84
CA MET A 90 -0.06 -11.48 -0.42
C MET A 90 -1.17 -12.15 0.39
N ALA A 91 -1.26 -13.49 0.36
CA ALA A 91 -2.27 -14.24 1.12
C ALA A 91 -2.09 -14.17 2.66
N SER A 92 -1.11 -13.42 3.16
CA SER A 92 -0.81 -13.25 4.58
C SER A 92 -1.49 -12.00 5.16
N GLY A 93 -1.70 -11.97 6.48
CA GLY A 93 -2.37 -10.84 7.14
C GLY A 93 -1.59 -9.52 7.05
N SER A 94 -0.29 -9.57 6.74
CA SER A 94 0.56 -8.38 6.65
C SER A 94 0.35 -7.58 5.36
N SER A 95 -0.25 -8.14 4.32
CA SER A 95 -0.58 -7.38 3.10
C SER A 95 -1.63 -6.30 3.32
N THR A 96 -2.64 -6.58 4.14
CA THR A 96 -3.60 -5.55 4.58
C THR A 96 -2.90 -4.43 5.33
N LEU A 97 -1.87 -4.73 6.15
CA LEU A 97 -1.10 -3.71 6.84
C LEU A 97 -0.28 -2.85 5.87
N ALA A 98 0.34 -3.47 4.87
CA ALA A 98 1.13 -2.79 3.86
C ALA A 98 0.27 -1.77 3.11
N PHE A 99 -0.85 -2.23 2.53
CA PHE A 99 -1.79 -1.35 1.83
C PHE A 99 -2.37 -0.25 2.72
N ALA A 100 -2.73 -0.57 3.97
CA ALA A 100 -3.23 0.44 4.91
C ALA A 100 -2.18 1.52 5.21
N TYR A 101 -0.91 1.16 5.33
CA TYR A 101 0.16 2.12 5.58
C TYR A 101 0.50 2.96 4.34
N GLU A 102 0.51 2.34 3.16
CA GLU A 102 0.66 3.05 1.88
C GLU A 102 -0.50 4.01 1.63
N ASP A 103 -1.74 3.62 1.97
CA ASP A 103 -2.92 4.50 1.96
C ASP A 103 -2.69 5.74 2.83
N TRP A 104 -2.18 5.54 4.05
CA TRP A 104 -1.87 6.65 4.95
C TRP A 104 -0.81 7.60 4.35
N CYS A 105 0.29 7.05 3.82
CA CYS A 105 1.34 7.83 3.18
C CYS A 105 0.80 8.65 2.00
N SER A 106 0.03 8.02 1.12
CA SER A 106 -0.58 8.67 -0.04
C SER A 106 -1.62 9.71 0.36
N ALA A 107 -2.37 9.49 1.46
CA ALA A 107 -3.29 10.48 2.02
C ALA A 107 -2.58 11.76 2.46
N GLN A 108 -1.40 11.64 3.09
CA GLN A 108 -0.63 12.82 3.52
C GLN A 108 -0.16 13.66 2.32
N VAL A 109 0.29 12.99 1.26
CA VAL A 109 0.71 13.67 0.03
C VAL A 109 -0.49 14.31 -0.67
N ALA A 110 -1.60 13.58 -0.81
CA ALA A 110 -2.83 14.06 -1.42
C ALA A 110 -3.35 15.35 -0.75
N ALA A 111 -3.48 15.33 0.59
CA ALA A 111 -3.90 16.49 1.36
C ALA A 111 -2.98 17.69 1.12
N GLY A 112 -1.67 17.42 1.06
CA GLY A 112 -0.61 18.37 0.78
C GLY A 112 -0.71 19.09 -0.57
N LEU A 113 -1.27 18.40 -1.57
CA LEU A 113 -1.42 18.89 -2.94
C LEU A 113 -2.83 19.45 -3.22
N GLY A 114 -3.72 19.43 -2.22
CA GLY A 114 -5.10 19.91 -2.35
C GLY A 114 -6.08 18.89 -2.92
N GLU A 115 -5.69 17.62 -3.00
CA GLU A 115 -6.53 16.50 -3.45
C GLU A 115 -7.40 15.99 -2.28
N THR A 116 -8.26 16.87 -1.75
CA THR A 116 -8.92 16.67 -0.45
C THR A 116 -9.82 15.44 -0.40
N ASP A 117 -10.63 15.21 -1.43
CA ASP A 117 -11.58 14.09 -1.46
C ASP A 117 -10.83 12.74 -1.47
N THR A 118 -9.78 12.66 -2.29
CA THR A 118 -8.89 11.48 -2.32
C THR A 118 -8.14 11.32 -1.01
N ALA A 119 -7.66 12.41 -0.40
CA ALA A 119 -6.98 12.34 0.89
C ALA A 119 -7.90 11.78 1.99
N GLU A 120 -9.16 12.18 2.03
CA GLU A 120 -10.15 11.67 2.99
C GLU A 120 -10.44 10.18 2.75
N GLU A 121 -10.64 9.76 1.49
CA GLU A 121 -10.85 8.34 1.15
C GLU A 121 -9.66 7.49 1.58
N LEU A 122 -8.44 7.90 1.21
CA LEU A 122 -7.21 7.20 1.55
C LEU A 122 -6.99 7.15 3.07
N LEU A 123 -7.27 8.24 3.78
CA LEU A 123 -7.13 8.27 5.23
C LEU A 123 -8.11 7.32 5.90
N GLN A 124 -9.36 7.25 5.43
CA GLN A 124 -10.33 6.27 5.92
C GLN A 124 -9.86 4.84 5.62
N ARG A 125 -9.40 4.58 4.39
CA ARG A 125 -8.93 3.25 3.99
C ARG A 125 -7.66 2.84 4.75
N SER A 126 -6.84 3.79 5.20
CA SER A 126 -5.69 3.51 6.05
C SER A 126 -6.03 2.88 7.40
N GLU A 127 -7.29 2.94 7.84
CA GLU A 127 -7.74 2.27 9.06
C GLU A 127 -7.99 0.77 8.89
N ASN A 128 -7.93 0.25 7.65
CA ASN A 128 -8.21 -1.14 7.29
C ASN A 128 -7.33 -2.18 8.00
N TRP A 129 -6.16 -1.79 8.52
CA TRP A 129 -5.33 -2.67 9.34
C TRP A 129 -6.11 -3.30 10.51
N GLN A 130 -7.12 -2.59 11.03
CA GLN A 130 -7.98 -3.07 12.13
C GLN A 130 -8.82 -4.28 11.73
N ASN A 131 -9.14 -4.43 10.44
CA ASN A 131 -9.98 -5.52 9.93
C ASN A 131 -9.34 -6.90 10.05
N VAL A 132 -8.01 -6.96 10.20
CA VAL A 132 -7.21 -8.19 10.34
C VAL A 132 -6.59 -8.35 11.74
N TRP A 133 -7.00 -7.53 12.71
CA TRP A 133 -6.56 -7.69 14.10
C TRP A 133 -7.38 -8.76 14.85
N ASP A 134 -6.77 -9.91 15.13
CA ASP A 134 -7.37 -10.99 15.91
C ASP A 134 -7.01 -10.85 17.39
N ALA A 135 -7.88 -10.17 18.15
CA ALA A 135 -7.73 -9.96 19.59
C ALA A 135 -7.74 -11.27 20.41
N SER A 136 -8.17 -12.39 19.83
CA SER A 136 -8.25 -13.69 20.54
C SER A 136 -6.91 -14.43 20.61
N LEU A 137 -5.95 -14.05 19.76
CA LEU A 137 -4.63 -14.64 19.77
C LEU A 137 -3.81 -14.15 20.97
N ALA A 138 -3.00 -15.05 21.53
CA ALA A 138 -2.07 -14.75 22.61
C ALA A 138 -0.73 -15.48 22.38
N GLY A 139 0.38 -14.83 22.73
CA GLY A 139 1.73 -15.36 22.54
C GLY A 139 2.75 -14.52 23.31
N ASP A 140 3.73 -15.17 23.96
CA ASP A 140 4.82 -14.51 24.71
C ASP A 140 4.38 -13.44 25.72
N GLY A 141 3.19 -13.60 26.32
CA GLY A 141 2.62 -12.64 27.26
C GLY A 141 1.88 -11.46 26.62
N PHE A 142 1.75 -11.43 25.29
CA PHE A 142 0.97 -10.46 24.53
C PHE A 142 -0.37 -11.03 24.08
N SER A 143 -1.32 -10.15 23.78
CA SER A 143 -2.65 -10.50 23.27
C SER A 143 -3.02 -9.61 22.09
N GLY A 144 -3.69 -10.20 21.12
CA GLY A 144 -4.00 -9.58 19.84
C GLY A 144 -2.83 -9.67 18.87
N PHE A 145 -3.09 -10.27 17.71
CA PHE A 145 -2.11 -10.37 16.64
C PHE A 145 -2.81 -10.21 15.29
N VAL A 146 -2.05 -9.80 14.29
CA VAL A 146 -2.53 -9.72 12.92
C VAL A 146 -2.70 -11.12 12.37
N ARG A 147 -3.85 -11.38 11.76
CA ARG A 147 -4.18 -12.68 11.19
C ARG A 147 -4.96 -12.50 9.90
N ALA A 148 -4.55 -13.22 8.86
CA ALA A 148 -5.23 -13.19 7.57
C ALA A 148 -6.70 -13.61 7.74
N LYS A 149 -7.58 -13.05 6.92
CA LYS A 149 -8.98 -13.48 6.80
C LYS A 149 -9.20 -14.06 5.42
N ASN A 150 -10.10 -15.02 5.31
CA ASN A 150 -10.59 -15.45 4.01
C ASN A 150 -11.67 -14.49 3.50
N SER A 151 -12.08 -14.69 2.25
CA SER A 151 -13.08 -13.91 1.52
C SER A 151 -14.45 -13.91 2.19
N CYS A 152 -14.76 -14.92 3.02
CA CYS A 152 -16.01 -14.97 3.80
C CYS A 152 -15.92 -14.25 5.16
N GLY A 153 -14.78 -13.64 5.49
CA GLY A 153 -14.58 -12.84 6.69
C GLY A 153 -14.18 -13.62 7.93
N ALA A 154 -13.90 -14.92 7.84
CA ALA A 154 -13.36 -15.69 8.93
C ALA A 154 -11.82 -15.59 8.97
N PHE A 155 -11.24 -15.57 10.17
CA PHE A 155 -9.79 -15.65 10.32
C PHE A 155 -9.27 -17.01 9.83
N SER A 156 -8.18 -16.97 9.05
CA SER A 156 -7.55 -18.16 8.45
C SER A 156 -6.94 -19.06 9.52
N THR A 157 -7.13 -20.37 9.41
CA THR A 157 -6.68 -21.38 10.40
C THR A 157 -5.45 -22.18 9.96
N SER A 158 -4.94 -21.87 8.77
CA SER A 158 -3.84 -22.56 8.10
C SER A 158 -2.47 -22.15 8.62
#